data_AF-A0A9R1CR47-F1
#
_entry.id   AF-A0A9R1CR47-F1
#
_cell.length_a   1.000
_cell.length_b   1.000
_cell.length_c   1.000
_cell.angle_alpha   90.00
_cell.angle_beta   90.00
_cell.angle_gamma   90.00
#
_symmetry.space_group_name_H-M   'P 1'
#
loop_
_entity.id
_entity.type
_entity.pdbx_description
1 polymer ?
#
loop_
_entity_poly.entity_id
_entity_poly.type
_entity_poly.pdbx_seq_one_letter_code
_entity_poly.pdbx_strand_id
1 'polypeptide(L)'
;MGLRGILFWPIYRLADWVDDNPVSAVGALLALGALAALLASALIGTGTGAGGPPLDSSTAGLLAETAIERPAYPVAALVGFAVVLFYKG
;
A
#
# COMPACT_ATOMS: atom_id res chain seq x y z
N MET A 1 32.11 6.00 -6.62
CA MET A 1 30.85 5.26 -6.92
C MET A 1 30.55 5.44 -8.40
N GLY A 2 30.52 4.38 -9.21
CA GLY A 2 30.18 4.49 -10.64
C GLY A 2 28.69 4.77 -10.88
N LEU A 3 28.29 5.16 -12.09
CA LEU A 3 26.89 5.43 -12.50
C LEU A 3 25.89 4.35 -12.05
N ARG A 4 26.32 3.08 -12.07
CA ARG A 4 25.52 1.94 -11.57
C ARG A 4 25.24 2.03 -10.06
N GLY A 5 26.21 2.48 -9.27
CA GLY A 5 26.04 2.66 -7.83
C GLY A 5 25.02 3.74 -7.49
N ILE A 6 24.97 4.84 -8.26
CA ILE A 6 23.97 5.91 -8.08
C ILE A 6 22.57 5.42 -8.50
N LEU A 7 22.48 4.65 -9.60
CA LEU A 7 21.21 4.14 -10.11
C LEU A 7 20.53 3.17 -9.13
N PHE A 8 21.30 2.30 -8.48
CA PHE A 8 20.76 1.29 -7.56
C PHE A 8 20.81 1.70 -6.08
N TRP A 9 21.43 2.83 -5.75
CA TRP A 9 21.48 3.35 -4.38
C TRP A 9 20.14 3.33 -3.63
N PRO A 10 19.00 3.77 -4.21
CA PRO A 10 17.72 3.73 -3.48
C PRO A 10 17.25 2.31 -3.16
N ILE A 11 17.57 1.33 -4.01
CA ILE A 11 17.21 -0.07 -3.80
C ILE A 11 18.03 -0.66 -2.66
N TYR A 12 19.35 -0.41 -2.66
CA TYR A 12 20.21 -0.84 -1.56
C TYR A 12 19.81 -0.21 -0.23
N ARG A 13 19.51 1.10 -0.24
CA ARG A 13 19.04 1.79 0.97
C ARG A 13 17.73 1.22 1.51
N LEU A 14 16.81 0.82 0.62
CA LEU A 14 15.55 0.19 1.05
C LEU A 14 15.81 -1.21 1.61
N ALA A 15 16.69 -2.00 0.97
CA ALA A 15 17.07 -3.32 1.47
C ALA A 15 17.70 -3.23 2.87
N ASP A 16 18.67 -2.33 3.06
CA ASP A 16 19.31 -2.09 4.35
C ASP A 16 18.27 -1.70 5.42
N TRP A 17 17.32 -0.81 5.07
CA TRP A 17 16.25 -0.42 6.00
C TRP A 17 15.33 -1.59 6.37
N VAL A 18 14.99 -2.47 5.42
CA VAL A 18 14.16 -3.65 5.66
C VAL A 18 14.88 -4.63 6.58
N ASP A 19 16.17 -4.85 6.36
CA ASP A 19 16.99 -5.73 7.20
C ASP A 19 17.11 -5.19 8.64
N ASP A 20 17.26 -3.88 8.79
CA ASP A 20 17.28 -3.21 10.10
C ASP A 20 15.90 -3.17 10.80
N ASN A 21 14.80 -3.20 10.03
CA ASN A 21 13.44 -2.98 10.54
C ASN A 21 12.44 -4.03 10.00
N PRO A 22 12.64 -5.34 10.25
CA PRO A 22 11.88 -6.40 9.59
C PRO A 22 10.38 -6.35 9.91
N VAL A 23 10.01 -6.00 11.14
CA VAL A 23 8.60 -5.92 11.57
C VAL A 23 7.91 -4.69 10.96
N SER A 24 8.59 -3.54 10.91
CA SER A 24 8.06 -2.34 10.24
C SER A 24 7.92 -2.58 8.74
N ALA A 25 8.83 -3.32 8.11
CA ALA A 25 8.71 -3.73 6.71
C ALA A 25 7.47 -4.62 6.47
N VAL A 26 7.19 -5.58 7.36
CA VAL A 26 5.96 -6.38 7.31
C VAL A 26 4.72 -5.49 7.50
N GLY A 27 4.77 -4.53 8.42
CA GLY A 27 3.70 -3.53 8.58
C GLY A 27 3.43 -2.73 7.31
N ALA A 28 4.49 -2.31 6.60
CA ALA A 28 4.37 -1.60 5.33
C ALA A 28 3.76 -2.47 4.24
N LEU A 29 4.19 -3.74 4.14
CA LEU A 29 3.63 -4.70 3.19
C LEU A 29 2.14 -4.98 3.47
N LEU A 30 1.77 -5.15 4.74
CA LEU A 30 0.37 -5.30 5.13
C LEU A 30 -0.46 -4.07 4.78
N ALA A 31 0.07 -2.87 5.04
CA ALA A 31 -0.64 -1.64 4.73
C ALA A 31 -0.89 -1.47 3.22
N LEU A 32 0.17 -1.64 2.43
CA LEU A 32 0.11 -1.54 0.98
C LEU A 32 -0.77 -2.65 0.37
N GLY A 33 -0.65 -3.88 0.87
CA GLY A 33 -1.44 -5.01 0.41
C GLY A 33 -2.94 -4.83 0.70
N ALA A 34 -3.29 -4.33 1.89
CA ALA A 34 -4.67 -4.06 2.26
C ALA A 34 -5.28 -2.93 1.41
N LEU A 35 -4.53 -1.86 1.14
CA LEU A 35 -4.96 -0.78 0.24
C LEU A 35 -5.13 -1.27 -1.20
N ALA A 36 -4.20 -2.08 -1.70
CA ALA A 36 -4.29 -2.67 -3.03
C ALA A 36 -5.50 -3.60 -3.16
N ALA A 37 -5.78 -4.42 -2.14
CA ALA A 37 -6.94 -5.29 -2.10
C ALA A 37 -8.27 -4.52 -2.04
N LEU A 38 -8.32 -3.42 -1.29
CA LEU A 38 -9.48 -2.53 -1.25
C LEU A 38 -9.74 -1.89 -2.61
N LEU A 39 -8.69 -1.36 -3.24
CA LEU A 39 -8.77 -0.76 -4.57
C LEU A 39 -9.20 -1.78 -5.64
N ALA A 40 -8.60 -2.98 -5.62
CA ALA A 40 -8.99 -4.06 -6.50
C ALA A 40 -10.46 -4.47 -6.29
N SER A 41 -10.93 -4.54 -5.04
CA SER A 41 -12.31 -4.87 -4.73
C SER A 41 -13.29 -3.83 -5.28
N ALA A 42 -12.97 -2.53 -5.14
CA ALA A 42 -13.79 -1.45 -5.68
C ALA A 42 -13.84 -1.48 -7.23
N LEU A 43 -12.70 -1.76 -7.88
CA LEU A 43 -12.58 -1.78 -9.35
C LEU A 43 -13.19 -3.01 -10.02
N ILE A 44 -13.26 -4.15 -9.32
CA ILE A 44 -13.97 -5.32 -9.85
C ILE A 44 -15.48 -5.03 -9.94
N GLY A 45 -16.02 -4.23 -9.02
CA GLY A 45 -17.43 -3.82 -9.05
C GLY A 45 -17.81 -2.90 -10.21
N THR A 46 -16.86 -2.18 -10.79
CA THR A 46 -17.12 -1.18 -11.85
C THR A 46 -17.04 -1.73 -13.27
N GLY A 47 -16.60 -2.97 -13.47
CA GLY A 47 -16.46 -3.58 -14.80
C GLY A 47 -15.45 -2.87 -15.72
N THR A 48 -14.64 -1.96 -15.18
CA THR A 48 -13.67 -1.15 -15.92
C THR A 48 -12.44 -1.97 -16.26
N GLY A 49 -12.46 -2.61 -17.42
CA GLY A 49 -11.30 -3.27 -18.01
C GLY A 49 -10.22 -2.27 -18.42
N ALA A 50 -8.99 -2.52 -17.95
CA ALA A 50 -7.69 -2.02 -18.44
C ALA A 50 -7.42 -0.49 -18.51
N GLY A 51 -8.40 0.39 -18.25
CA GLY A 51 -8.24 1.85 -18.40
C GLY A 51 -7.60 2.60 -17.21
N GLY A 52 -7.41 1.93 -16.06
CA GLY A 52 -7.05 2.59 -14.80
C GLY A 52 -8.21 3.42 -14.22
N PRO A 53 -8.29 3.59 -12.89
CA PRO A 53 -9.34 4.41 -12.28
C PRO A 53 -9.22 5.87 -12.71
N PRO A 54 -10.29 6.50 -13.21
CA PRO A 54 -10.34 7.96 -13.20
C PRO A 54 -10.33 8.41 -11.73
N LEU A 55 -9.36 9.20 -11.31
CA LEU A 55 -9.30 9.78 -9.96
C LEU A 55 -10.34 10.91 -9.82
N ASP A 56 -11.59 10.58 -10.05
CA ASP A 56 -12.73 11.46 -9.97
C ASP A 56 -13.56 11.19 -8.70
N SER A 57 -14.55 12.06 -8.46
CA SER A 57 -15.44 11.97 -7.30
C SER A 57 -16.25 10.67 -7.26
N SER A 58 -16.52 10.05 -8.41
CA SER A 58 -17.30 8.81 -8.50
C SER A 58 -16.50 7.60 -8.01
N THR A 59 -15.22 7.52 -8.39
CA THR A 59 -14.30 6.47 -7.95
C THR A 59 -14.00 6.59 -6.46
N ALA A 60 -13.88 7.82 -5.95
CA ALA A 60 -13.72 8.05 -4.50
C ALA A 60 -14.95 7.59 -3.70
N GLY A 61 -16.16 7.84 -4.22
CA GLY A 61 -17.41 7.37 -3.61
C GLY A 61 -17.47 5.84 -3.54
N LEU A 62 -17.17 5.16 -4.64
CA LEU A 62 -17.16 3.69 -4.69
C LEU A 62 -16.11 3.08 -3.77
N LEU A 63 -14.94 3.67 -3.67
CA LEU A 63 -13.91 3.23 -2.73
C LEU A 63 -14.39 3.37 -1.28
N ALA A 64 -15.06 4.48 -0.95
CA ALA A 64 -15.61 4.71 0.38
C ALA A 64 -16.73 3.72 0.73
N GLU A 65 -17.65 3.44 -0.20
CA GLU A 65 -18.68 2.42 -0.05
C GLU A 65 -18.06 1.03 0.17
N THR A 66 -17.08 0.65 -0.67
CA THR A 66 -16.37 -0.63 -0.55
C THR A 66 -15.63 -0.74 0.79
N ALA A 67 -15.07 0.36 1.29
CA ALA A 67 -14.38 0.39 2.59
C ALA A 67 -15.35 0.19 3.76
N ILE A 68 -16.58 0.70 3.66
CA ILE A 68 -17.63 0.50 4.65
C ILE A 68 -18.13 -0.95 4.61
N GLU A 69 -18.35 -1.51 3.42
CA GLU A 69 -18.80 -2.90 3.26
C GLU A 69 -17.75 -3.92 3.72
N ARG A 70 -16.46 -3.61 3.54
CA ARG A 70 -15.33 -4.48 3.85
C ARG A 70 -14.34 -3.79 4.80
N PRO A 71 -14.72 -3.58 6.07
CA PRO A 71 -13.93 -2.78 7.01
C PRO A 71 -12.58 -3.43 7.38
N ALA A 72 -12.42 -4.73 7.13
CA ALA A 72 -11.16 -5.42 7.39
C ALA A 72 -9.97 -4.80 6.64
N TYR A 73 -10.16 -4.32 5.40
CA TYR A 73 -9.07 -3.72 4.62
C TYR A 73 -8.58 -2.36 5.17
N PRO A 74 -9.44 -1.35 5.42
CA PRO A 74 -8.97 -0.10 6.02
C PRO A 74 -8.41 -0.32 7.43
N VAL A 75 -8.95 -1.25 8.22
CA VAL A 75 -8.40 -1.60 9.54
C VAL A 75 -7.01 -2.21 9.41
N ALA A 76 -6.82 -3.19 8.52
CA ALA A 76 -5.51 -3.79 8.27
C ALA A 76 -4.49 -2.75 7.75
N ALA A 77 -4.94 -1.81 6.90
CA ALA A 77 -4.12 -0.71 6.45
C ALA A 77 -3.65 0.18 7.61
N LEU A 78 -4.57 0.61 8.47
CA LEU A 78 -4.27 1.44 9.64
C LEU A 78 -3.33 0.73 10.62
N VAL A 79 -3.55 -0.56 10.89
CA VAL A 79 -2.68 -1.37 11.76
C VAL A 79 -1.29 -1.47 11.15
N GLY A 80 -1.18 -1.77 9.85
CA GLY A 80 0.10 -1.81 9.14
C GLY A 80 0.85 -0.47 9.22
N PHE A 81 0.16 0.65 8.99
CA PHE A 81 0.73 2.00 9.16
C PHE A 81 1.16 2.27 10.60
N ALA A 82 0.35 1.88 11.59
CA ALA A 82 0.69 2.06 12.98
C ALA A 82 1.96 1.27 13.35
N VAL A 83 2.10 0.04 12.84
CA VAL A 83 3.34 -0.75 13.01
C VAL A 83 4.52 -0.02 12.37
N VAL A 84 4.43 0.44 11.12
CA VAL A 84 5.53 1.16 10.46
C VAL A 84 5.98 2.40 11.25
N LEU A 85 5.03 3.17 11.80
CA LEU A 85 5.31 4.45 12.45
C LEU A 85 5.74 4.32 13.91
N PHE A 86 5.15 3.38 14.64
CA PHE A 86 5.31 3.29 16.10
C PHE A 86 6.11 2.08 16.55
N TYR A 87 6.26 1.05 15.70
CA TYR A 87 7.15 -0.06 16.03
C TYR A 87 8.59 0.42 15.91
N LYS A 88 9.23 0.56 17.05
CA LYS A 88 10.58 1.12 17.15
C LYS A 88 11.71 0.11 16.99
N GLY A 89 11.40 -1.17 16.77
CA GLY A 89 12.39 -2.23 16.52
C GLY A 89 13.64 -2.08 17.38
#